data_AF-A0A699UXW9-F1
#
_entry.id   AF-A0A699UXW9-F1
#
_cell.length_a   1.000
_cell.length_b   1.000
_cell.length_c   1.000
_cell.angle_alpha   90.00
_cell.angle_beta   90.00
_cell.angle_gamma   90.00
#
_symmetry.space_group_name_H-M   'P 1'
#
loop_
_entity.id
_entity.type
_entity.pdbx_description
1 polymer ?
#
loop_
_entity_poly.entity_id
_entity_poly.type
_entity_poly.pdbx_seq_one_letter_code
_entity_poly.pdbx_strand_id
1 'polypeptide(L)' 'PIKKGGEISHTTTELEVSCLPKDLPEFIEVDLGALEIGDNVHLSDVKAPKGVEFVALAHGKDLDIAN' A
#
# COMPACT_ATOMS: atom_id res chain seq x y z
N PRO A 1 -9.54 15.40 -1.78
CA PRO A 1 -8.32 16.08 -1.29
C PRO A 1 -8.48 16.52 0.18
N ILE A 2 -7.59 16.05 1.05
CA ILE A 2 -7.49 16.12 2.54
C ILE A 2 -7.71 17.48 3.25
N LYS A 3 -8.63 18.32 2.75
CA LYS A 3 -8.95 19.67 3.23
C LYS A 3 -9.86 19.70 4.48
N LYS A 4 -9.99 18.59 5.22
CA LYS A 4 -10.83 18.49 6.42
C LYS A 4 -10.13 17.76 7.58
N GLY A 5 -8.91 18.14 7.94
CA GLY A 5 -8.32 17.76 9.24
C GLY A 5 -8.31 16.26 9.58
N GLY A 6 -8.19 15.38 8.58
CA GLY A 6 -7.91 13.96 8.81
C GLY A 6 -6.41 13.77 8.96
N GLU A 7 -6.00 13.03 9.99
CA GLU A 7 -4.62 12.59 10.18
C GLU A 7 -4.42 11.28 9.43
N ILE A 8 -3.40 11.22 8.57
CA ILE A 8 -3.01 9.98 7.90
C ILE A 8 -2.02 9.27 8.83
N SER A 9 -2.37 8.07 9.25
CA SER A 9 -1.48 7.20 10.02
C SER A 9 -0.94 6.11 9.11
N HIS A 10 0.39 6.03 8.97
CA HIS A 10 1.02 4.92 8.25
C HIS A 10 1.15 3.74 9.22
N THR A 11 0.31 2.73 9.06
CA THR A 11 0.33 1.52 9.91
C THR A 11 1.50 0.62 9.54
N THR A 12 1.77 0.49 8.23
CA THR A 12 2.80 -0.39 7.69
C THR A 12 3.75 0.42 6.81
N THR A 13 4.98 0.62 7.26
CA THR A 13 6.04 1.33 6.51
C THR A 13 7.03 0.39 5.82
N GLU A 14 7.02 -0.89 6.16
CA GLU A 14 7.92 -1.90 5.60
C GLU A 14 7.11 -3.08 5.09
N LEU A 15 7.35 -3.48 3.85
CA LEU A 15 6.62 -4.55 3.21
C LEU A 15 7.56 -5.45 2.39
N GLU A 16 7.36 -6.75 2.52
CA GLU A 16 8.08 -7.75 1.73
C GLU A 16 7.46 -7.88 0.33
N VAL A 17 8.30 -7.70 -0.69
CA VAL A 17 7.94 -7.86 -2.09
C VAL A 17 8.75 -9.00 -2.72
N SER A 18 8.09 -9.78 -3.57
CA SER A 18 8.72 -10.75 -4.46
C SER A 18 8.72 -10.17 -5.87
N CYS A 19 9.89 -9.97 -6.44
CA CYS A 19 10.04 -9.49 -7.80
C CYS A 19 11.31 -10.05 -8.42
N LEU A 20 11.39 -10.01 -9.75
CA LEU A 20 12.65 -10.29 -10.42
C LEU A 20 13.63 -9.15 -10.15
N PRO A 21 14.96 -9.41 -10.12
CA PRO A 21 15.97 -8.36 -9.90
C PRO A 21 15.88 -7.20 -10.88
N LYS A 22 15.34 -7.45 -12.08
CA LYS A 22 15.12 -6.45 -13.14
C LYS A 22 13.92 -5.54 -12.85
N ASP A 23 12.96 -6.01 -12.08
CA ASP A 23 11.68 -5.35 -11.78
C ASP A 23 11.66 -4.79 -10.34
N LEU A 24 12.83 -4.70 -9.69
CA LEU A 24 12.97 -4.14 -8.34
C LEU A 24 12.48 -2.67 -8.34
N PRO A 25 11.37 -2.36 -7.65
CA PRO A 25 10.86 -1.00 -7.59
C PRO A 25 11.68 -0.17 -6.59
N GLU A 26 11.96 1.10 -6.91
CA GLU A 26 12.60 2.02 -5.95
C GLU A 26 11.62 2.52 -4.88
N PHE A 27 10.32 2.58 -5.21
CA PHE A 27 9.24 2.94 -4.29
C PHE A 27 7.91 2.33 -4.75
N ILE A 28 6.95 2.23 -3.82
CA ILE A 28 5.58 1.81 -4.10
C ILE A 28 4.69 3.04 -3.93
N GLU A 29 3.93 3.38 -4.97
CA GLU A 29 2.99 4.49 -4.94
C GLU A 29 1.66 4.05 -4.32
N VAL A 30 1.24 4.74 -3.26
CA VAL A 30 -0.04 4.49 -2.59
C VAL A 30 -0.93 5.70 -2.82
N ASP A 31 -2.04 5.51 -3.55
CA ASP A 31 -3.00 6.58 -3.83
C ASP A 31 -3.98 6.73 -2.67
N LEU A 32 -3.81 7.81 -1.90
CA LEU A 32 -4.71 8.19 -0.81
C LEU A 32 -5.73 9.27 -1.23
N GLY A 33 -5.76 9.66 -2.51
CA GLY A 33 -6.49 10.84 -2.98
C GLY A 33 -8.01 10.69 -2.96
N ALA A 34 -8.51 9.46 -3.06
CA ALA A 34 -9.92 9.10 -3.12
C ALA A 34 -10.50 8.63 -1.77
N LEU A 35 -9.69 8.56 -0.71
CA LEU A 35 -10.12 8.07 0.60
C LEU A 35 -10.87 9.13 1.39
N GLU A 36 -11.91 8.71 2.10
CA GLU A 36 -12.62 9.53 3.07
C GLU A 36 -12.01 9.37 4.47
N ILE A 37 -12.34 10.29 5.37
CA ILE A 37 -11.83 10.26 6.75
C ILE A 37 -12.44 9.06 7.47
N GLY A 38 -11.57 8.13 7.92
CA GLY A 38 -11.96 6.87 8.55
C GLY A 38 -11.90 5.65 7.63
N ASP A 39 -11.57 5.84 6.35
CA ASP A 39 -11.28 4.72 5.44
C ASP A 39 -9.88 4.16 5.70
N ASN A 40 -9.75 2.84 5.62
CA ASN A 40 -8.48 2.13 5.78
C ASN A 40 -8.04 1.61 4.41
N VAL A 41 -6.79 1.86 4.07
CA VAL A 41 -6.14 1.32 2.87
C VAL A 41 -5.56 -0.02 3.21
N HIS A 42 -6.04 -1.04 2.52
CA HIS A 42 -5.48 -2.36 2.62
C HIS A 42 -4.44 -2.57 1.52
N LEU A 43 -3.54 -3.52 1.74
CA LEU A 43 -2.51 -3.88 0.78
C LEU A 43 -3.09 -4.33 -0.56
N SER A 44 -4.27 -4.95 -0.55
CA SER A 44 -5.01 -5.34 -1.75
C SER A 44 -5.46 -4.15 -2.61
N ASP A 45 -5.67 -2.97 -2.00
CA ASP A 45 -6.04 -1.74 -2.71
C ASP A 45 -4.81 -1.01 -3.29
N VAL A 46 -3.60 -1.37 -2.82
CA VAL A 46 -2.35 -0.81 -3.34
C VAL A 46 -2.02 -1.42 -4.70
N LYS A 47 -1.75 -0.56 -5.67
CA LYS A 47 -1.31 -1.02 -6.99
C LYS A 47 0.10 -1.58 -6.91
N ALA A 48 0.21 -2.89 -7.13
CA ALA A 48 1.50 -3.53 -7.28
C ALA A 48 2.21 -3.04 -8.57
N PRO A 49 3.50 -2.64 -8.49
CA PRO A 49 4.29 -2.31 -9.67
C PRO A 49 4.42 -3.50 -10.62
N LYS A 50 4.77 -3.23 -11.88
CA LYS A 50 4.88 -4.28 -12.90
C LYS A 50 5.94 -5.31 -12.51
N GLY A 51 5.54 -6.58 -12.39
CA GLY A 51 6.46 -7.68 -12.03
C GLY A 51 6.78 -7.77 -10.53
N VAL A 52 6.05 -7.04 -9.70
CA VAL A 52 6.18 -7.04 -8.24
C VAL A 52 4.93 -7.68 -7.65
N GLU A 53 5.13 -8.67 -6.77
CA GLU A 53 4.08 -9.30 -6.00
C GLU A 53 4.30 -9.04 -4.51
N PHE A 54 3.24 -8.74 -3.79
CA PHE A 54 3.32 -8.55 -2.35
C PHE A 54 3.29 -9.92 -1.64
N VAL A 55 4.33 -10.23 -0.87
CA VAL A 55 4.46 -11.54 -0.21
C VAL A 55 3.32 -11.76 0.80
N ALA A 56 2.93 -10.69 1.51
CA ALA A 56 1.81 -10.74 2.44
C ALA A 56 0.50 -11.18 1.76
N LEU A 57 0.18 -10.62 0.58
CA LEU A 57 -1.00 -11.03 -0.20
C LEU A 57 -0.88 -12.48 -0.69
N ALA A 58 0.32 -12.91 -1.12
CA ALA A 58 0.56 -14.30 -1.50
C ALA A 58 0.33 -15.29 -0.35
N HIS A 59 0.51 -14.84 0.90
CA HIS A 59 0.23 -15.62 2.11
C HIS A 59 -1.22 -15.45 2.61
N GLY A 60 -2.08 -14.74 1.88
CA GLY A 60 -3.46 -14.45 2.28
C GLY A 60 -3.58 -13.46 3.45
N LYS A 61 -2.52 -12.69 3.72
CA LYS A 61 -2.53 -11.59 4.70
C LYS A 61 -2.70 -10.27 3.97
N ASP A 62 -3.90 -9.72 4.10
CA ASP A 62 -4.18 -8.35 3.72
C ASP A 62 -3.81 -7.44 4.89
N LEU A 63 -2.81 -6.59 4.69
CA LEU A 63 -2.27 -5.72 5.75
C LEU A 63 -2.87 -4.32 5.61
N ASP A 64 -3.17 -3.69 6.75
CA ASP A 64 -3.50 -2.26 6.79
C ASP A 64 -2.24 -1.43 6.50
N ILE A 65 -2.30 -0.62 5.46
CA ILE A 65 -1.19 0.23 5.01
C ILE A 65 -1.31 1.62 5.62
N ALA A 66 -2.50 2.22 5.57
CA ALA A 66 -2.76 3.54 6.12
C ALA A 66 -4.23 3.75 6.48
N ASN A 67 -4.49 4.64 7.45
CA ASN A 67 -5.84 4.99 7.92
C ASN A 67 -5.94 6.43 8.44
#